data_AF-A0A9W2XYW4-F1
#
_entry.id   AF-A0A9W2XYW4-F1
#
_cell.length_a   1.000
_cell.length_b   1.000
_cell.length_c   1.000
_cell.angle_alpha   90.00
_cell.angle_beta   90.00
_cell.angle_gamma   90.00
#
_symmetry.space_group_name_H-M   'P 1'
#
loop_
_entity.id
_entity.type
_entity.pdbx_description
1 polymer ?
#
loop_
_entity_poly.entity_id
_entity_poly.type
_entity_poly.pdbx_seq_one_letter_code
_entity_poly.pdbx_strand_id
1 'polypeptide(L)'
;MENGPNPVIRTVTMLILLAVIFAVHIIGIVLLLVATIDNAWWMTQNVSTDVWFRWVQQGGVWNHTDLPSGTSYPQVGVWAQPVSLAPPAEYLQAVQACSVLACIFSILGVFVFVAQLFTLEKGQRFTISGVFQFIACLCIMVAASIYTDRFHLNENGWYGHSFILAWISFGLTFISSIIYFVLRKKTA
;
A
#
# COMPACT_ATOMS: atom_id res chain seq x y z
N MET A 1 20.63 -8.98 -44.01
CA MET A 1 19.32 -8.31 -43.91
C MET A 1 18.72 -8.78 -42.60
N GLU A 2 18.85 -7.97 -41.57
CA GLU A 2 18.41 -8.31 -40.22
C GLU A 2 16.88 -8.29 -40.19
N ASN A 3 16.28 -9.47 -39.99
CA ASN A 3 14.83 -9.64 -39.84
C ASN A 3 14.39 -9.05 -38.49
N GLY A 4 14.35 -7.72 -38.43
CA GLY A 4 13.73 -7.01 -37.32
C GLY A 4 12.24 -7.41 -37.23
N PRO A 5 11.69 -7.62 -36.03
CA PRO A 5 10.28 -7.98 -35.88
C PRO A 5 9.37 -6.96 -36.55
N ASN A 6 8.35 -7.46 -37.25
CA ASN A 6 7.38 -6.71 -38.05
C ASN A 6 6.87 -5.47 -37.27
N PRO A 7 6.80 -4.27 -37.88
CA PRO A 7 6.34 -3.06 -37.22
C PRO A 7 4.97 -3.20 -36.54
N VAL A 8 4.05 -3.98 -37.11
CA VAL A 8 2.74 -4.27 -36.49
C VAL A 8 2.91 -5.03 -35.16
N ILE A 9 3.80 -6.03 -35.13
CA ILE A 9 4.09 -6.82 -33.91
C ILE A 9 4.69 -5.93 -32.82
N ARG A 10 5.55 -4.96 -33.19
CA ARG A 10 6.15 -4.01 -32.23
C ARG A 10 5.11 -3.09 -31.59
N THR A 11 4.16 -2.58 -32.36
CA THR A 11 3.07 -1.74 -31.84
C THR A 11 2.15 -2.54 -30.91
N VAL A 12 1.72 -3.73 -31.33
CA VAL A 12 0.83 -4.59 -30.53
C VAL A 12 1.47 -4.96 -29.18
N THR A 13 2.76 -5.32 -29.20
CA THR A 13 3.49 -5.66 -27.97
C THR A 13 3.55 -4.48 -26.99
N MET A 14 3.67 -3.25 -27.49
CA MET A 14 3.68 -2.06 -26.63
C MET A 14 2.32 -1.80 -25.97
N LEU A 15 1.22 -1.95 -26.72
CA LEU A 15 -0.13 -1.75 -26.19
C LEU A 15 -0.46 -2.77 -25.09
N ILE A 16 -0.05 -4.03 -25.28
CA ILE A 16 -0.21 -5.07 -24.26
C ILE A 16 0.58 -4.72 -23.00
N LEU A 17 1.85 -4.31 -23.13
CA LEU A 17 2.66 -3.90 -21.97
C LEU A 17 2.02 -2.73 -21.21
N LEU A 18 1.44 -1.77 -21.93
CA LEU A 18 0.76 -0.63 -21.35
C LEU A 18 -0.51 -1.02 -20.59
N ALA A 19 -1.30 -1.94 -21.16
CA ALA A 19 -2.49 -2.48 -20.50
C ALA A 19 -2.11 -3.28 -19.25
N VAL A 20 -1.05 -4.09 -19.31
CA VAL A 20 -0.56 -4.87 -18.18
C VAL A 20 -0.08 -3.98 -17.05
N ILE A 21 0.74 -2.95 -17.33
CA ILE A 21 1.20 -2.03 -16.27
C ILE A 21 0.04 -1.25 -15.64
N PHE A 22 -0.96 -0.86 -16.44
CA PHE A 22 -2.17 -0.23 -15.92
C PHE A 22 -2.94 -1.19 -14.99
N ALA A 23 -3.15 -2.43 -15.41
CA ALA A 23 -3.82 -3.44 -14.59
C ALA A 23 -3.04 -3.71 -13.28
N VAL A 24 -1.72 -3.86 -13.34
CA VAL A 24 -0.87 -4.05 -12.15
C VAL A 24 -0.97 -2.86 -11.20
N HIS A 25 -1.04 -1.62 -11.71
CA HIS A 25 -1.23 -0.43 -10.89
C HIS A 25 -2.59 -0.48 -10.18
N ILE A 26 -3.68 -0.79 -10.90
CA ILE A 26 -5.02 -0.90 -10.31
C ILE A 26 -5.08 -2.01 -9.25
N ILE A 27 -4.47 -3.17 -9.52
CA ILE A 27 -4.37 -4.25 -8.53
C ILE A 27 -3.62 -3.75 -7.28
N GLY A 28 -2.49 -3.06 -7.45
CA GLY A 28 -1.75 -2.44 -6.35
C GLY A 28 -2.62 -1.51 -5.50
N ILE A 29 -3.43 -0.65 -6.14
CA ILE A 29 -4.37 0.24 -5.43
C ILE A 29 -5.39 -0.56 -4.63
N VAL A 30 -6.01 -1.58 -5.24
CA VAL A 30 -6.99 -2.43 -4.53
C VAL A 30 -6.35 -3.11 -3.33
N LEU A 31 -5.13 -3.66 -3.48
CA LEU A 31 -4.43 -4.29 -2.37
C LEU A 31 -4.05 -3.29 -1.27
N LEU A 32 -3.62 -2.08 -1.62
CA LEU A 32 -3.36 -1.01 -0.64
C LEU A 32 -4.63 -0.65 0.15
N LEU A 33 -5.76 -0.52 -0.54
CA LEU A 33 -7.04 -0.18 0.09
C LEU A 33 -7.52 -1.31 1.01
N VAL A 34 -7.47 -2.57 0.55
CA VAL A 34 -7.84 -3.73 1.37
C VAL A 34 -6.91 -3.83 2.58
N ALA A 35 -5.60 -3.72 2.37
CA ALA A 35 -4.64 -3.71 3.46
C ALA A 35 -4.96 -2.58 4.46
N THR A 36 -5.34 -1.39 4.00
CA THR A 36 -5.58 -0.25 4.91
C THR A 36 -6.93 -0.33 5.64
N ILE A 37 -7.96 -0.93 5.05
CA ILE A 37 -9.34 -0.85 5.56
C ILE A 37 -9.80 -2.14 6.25
N ASP A 38 -9.28 -3.30 5.86
CA ASP A 38 -9.80 -4.58 6.32
C ASP A 38 -9.20 -5.02 7.66
N ASN A 39 -10.01 -5.68 8.48
CA ASN A 39 -9.86 -5.76 9.93
C ASN A 39 -8.80 -6.75 10.46
N ALA A 40 -7.84 -7.16 9.62
CA ALA A 40 -7.01 -8.36 9.82
C ALA A 40 -5.51 -8.13 9.55
N TRP A 41 -4.89 -7.17 10.21
CA TRP A 41 -3.42 -7.08 10.31
C TRP A 41 -2.85 -8.08 11.31
N TRP A 42 -3.52 -8.24 12.45
CA TRP A 42 -3.15 -9.21 13.48
C TRP A 42 -4.36 -9.96 13.99
N MET A 43 -4.19 -11.26 14.18
CA MET A 43 -5.26 -12.19 14.51
C MET A 43 -4.87 -13.09 15.68
N THR A 44 -5.86 -13.42 16.50
CA THR A 44 -5.85 -14.57 17.40
C THR A 44 -7.17 -15.33 17.20
N GLN A 45 -7.41 -16.40 17.98
CA GLN A 45 -8.66 -17.17 17.87
C GLN A 45 -9.91 -16.31 18.06
N ASN A 46 -9.84 -15.31 18.94
CA ASN A 46 -11.00 -14.48 19.33
C ASN A 46 -10.76 -12.98 19.11
N VAL A 47 -9.69 -12.59 18.40
CA VAL A 47 -9.33 -11.18 18.19
C VAL A 47 -8.90 -10.98 16.74
N SER A 48 -9.39 -9.90 16.13
CA SER A 48 -9.01 -9.41 14.81
C SER A 48 -8.64 -7.94 14.95
N THR A 49 -7.47 -7.51 14.51
CA THR A 49 -6.99 -6.13 14.67
C THR A 49 -6.51 -5.60 13.33
N ASP A 50 -6.95 -4.40 12.95
CA ASP A 50 -6.36 -3.65 11.84
C ASP A 50 -5.52 -2.47 12.35
N VAL A 51 -5.20 -1.55 11.45
CA VAL A 51 -4.43 -0.33 11.76
C VAL A 51 -5.25 0.73 12.50
N TRP A 52 -6.56 0.59 12.60
CA TRP A 52 -7.48 1.58 13.19
C TRP A 52 -8.08 1.10 14.52
N PHE A 53 -8.49 -0.16 14.59
CA PHE A 53 -9.35 -0.70 15.63
C PHE A 53 -9.14 -2.20 15.87
N ARG A 54 -9.82 -2.72 16.90
CA ARG A 54 -9.79 -4.12 17.31
C ARG A 54 -11.20 -4.70 17.46
N TRP A 55 -11.38 -5.90 16.94
CA TRP A 55 -12.58 -6.72 17.08
C TRP A 55 -12.29 -7.86 18.04
N VAL A 56 -13.13 -8.02 19.06
CA VAL A 56 -13.01 -9.08 20.06
C VAL A 56 -14.30 -9.90 20.07
N GLN A 57 -14.16 -11.21 19.99
CA GLN A 57 -15.29 -12.14 20.07
C GLN A 57 -15.63 -12.45 21.52
N GLN A 58 -16.84 -12.12 21.94
CA GLN A 58 -17.37 -12.41 23.27
C GLN A 58 -18.72 -13.09 23.14
N GLY A 59 -18.86 -14.31 23.68
CA GLY A 59 -20.11 -15.07 23.59
C GLY A 59 -20.56 -15.39 22.15
N GLY A 60 -19.61 -15.53 21.21
CA GLY A 60 -19.90 -15.80 19.80
C GLY A 60 -20.18 -14.55 18.94
N VAL A 61 -20.30 -13.37 19.56
CA VAL A 61 -20.56 -12.09 18.87
C VAL A 61 -19.26 -11.29 18.74
N TRP A 62 -19.02 -10.69 17.58
CA TRP A 62 -17.88 -9.81 17.33
C TRP A 62 -18.22 -8.37 17.72
N ASN A 63 -17.49 -7.84 18.69
CA ASN A 63 -17.63 -6.45 19.14
C ASN A 63 -16.40 -5.66 18.72
N HIS A 64 -16.63 -4.46 18.19
CA HIS A 64 -15.60 -3.51 17.82
C HIS A 64 -15.22 -2.63 19.02
N THR A 65 -13.93 -2.41 19.20
CA THR A 65 -13.32 -1.66 20.30
C THR A 65 -12.14 -0.84 19.78
N ASP A 66 -11.82 0.24 20.48
CA ASP A 66 -10.58 0.97 20.23
C ASP A 66 -9.35 0.06 20.42
N LEU A 67 -8.24 0.40 19.77
CA LEU A 67 -6.98 -0.30 19.97
C LEU A 67 -6.58 -0.23 21.46
N PRO A 68 -6.18 -1.37 22.06
CA PRO A 68 -5.97 -1.43 23.50
C PRO A 68 -4.78 -0.58 23.93
N SER A 69 -4.87 0.06 25.08
CA SER A 69 -3.72 0.72 25.72
C SER A 69 -2.84 -0.34 26.37
N GLY A 70 -1.61 -0.57 25.89
CA GLY A 70 -0.78 -1.65 26.44
C GLY A 70 0.63 -1.72 25.85
N THR A 71 1.36 -2.79 26.15
CA THR A 71 2.76 -2.97 25.71
C THR A 71 2.93 -2.94 24.19
N SER A 72 1.97 -3.49 23.45
CA SER A 72 1.99 -3.51 21.97
C SER A 72 1.46 -2.22 21.33
N TYR A 73 0.72 -1.41 22.08
CA TYR A 73 0.16 -0.13 21.65
C TYR A 73 0.37 0.90 22.77
N PRO A 74 1.63 1.28 23.04
CA PRO A 74 1.94 2.11 24.19
C PRO A 74 1.35 3.50 23.99
N GLN A 75 0.51 3.94 24.91
CA GLN A 75 0.07 5.34 24.92
C GLN A 75 1.26 6.23 25.28
N VAL A 76 1.42 7.33 24.54
CA VAL A 76 2.44 8.33 24.89
C VAL A 76 2.03 8.97 26.21
N GLY A 77 2.84 8.76 27.25
CA GLY A 77 2.74 9.51 28.50
C GLY A 77 3.19 10.95 28.29
N VAL A 78 2.29 11.81 27.78
CA VAL A 78 2.47 13.26 27.91
C VAL A 78 2.07 13.59 29.35
N TRP A 79 3.05 13.99 30.13
CA TRP A 79 3.08 14.27 31.57
C TRP A 79 1.94 15.11 32.19
N ALA A 80 0.86 15.49 31.50
CA ALA A 80 -0.33 16.13 32.08
C ALA A 80 -1.48 16.30 31.06
N GLN A 81 -2.31 15.30 30.78
CA GLN A 81 -3.62 15.51 30.12
C GLN A 81 -4.61 14.39 30.50
N PRO A 82 -5.95 14.65 30.51
CA PRO A 82 -6.95 13.66 30.84
C PRO A 82 -6.96 12.52 29.80
N VAL A 83 -7.19 11.30 30.28
CA VAL A 83 -7.08 9.99 29.60
C VAL A 83 -7.87 9.90 28.28
N SER A 84 -8.81 10.80 28.03
CA SER A 84 -9.61 10.85 26.79
C SER A 84 -8.91 11.51 25.59
N LEU A 85 -7.66 12.00 25.73
CA LEU A 85 -6.93 12.73 24.68
C LEU A 85 -5.50 12.23 24.42
N ALA A 86 -5.09 11.09 25.00
CA ALA A 86 -3.73 10.58 24.82
C ALA A 86 -3.49 10.20 23.35
N PRO A 87 -2.46 10.75 22.68
CA PRO A 87 -2.20 10.41 21.28
C PRO A 87 -1.84 8.92 21.15
N PRO A 88 -2.30 8.23 20.08
CA PRO A 88 -1.85 6.88 19.78
C PRO A 88 -0.33 6.82 19.74
N ALA A 89 0.26 5.67 20.12
CA ALA A 89 1.70 5.42 20.06
C ALA A 89 2.31 6.05 18.80
N GLU A 90 3.40 6.82 18.90
CA GLU A 90 3.99 7.53 17.75
C GLU A 90 4.21 6.59 16.55
N TYR A 91 4.56 5.33 16.81
CA TYR A 91 4.68 4.26 15.82
C TYR A 91 3.36 3.93 15.11
N LEU A 92 2.24 3.85 15.83
CA LEU A 92 0.93 3.55 15.24
C LEU A 92 0.47 4.69 14.33
N GLN A 93 0.66 5.94 14.77
CA GLN A 93 0.35 7.11 13.94
C GLN A 93 1.16 7.08 12.64
N ALA A 94 2.44 6.71 12.71
CA ALA A 94 3.27 6.56 11.52
C ALA A 94 2.72 5.46 10.59
N VAL A 95 2.35 4.29 11.11
CA VAL A 95 1.74 3.20 10.31
C VAL A 95 0.45 3.66 9.63
N GLN A 96 -0.44 4.33 10.36
CA GLN A 96 -1.71 4.84 9.84
C GLN A 96 -1.48 5.89 8.75
N ALA A 97 -0.65 6.90 9.03
CA ALA A 97 -0.35 7.98 8.09
C ALA A 97 0.32 7.44 6.83
N CYS A 98 1.30 6.55 6.96
CA CYS A 98 1.98 5.94 5.82
C CYS A 98 1.03 5.05 4.99
N SER A 99 0.11 4.32 5.61
CA SER A 99 -0.87 3.50 4.88
C SER A 99 -1.83 4.35 4.04
N VAL A 100 -2.31 5.46 4.60
CA VAL A 100 -3.16 6.43 3.89
C VAL A 100 -2.39 7.13 2.77
N LEU A 101 -1.17 7.60 3.04
CA LEU A 101 -0.32 8.24 2.04
C LEU A 101 0.00 7.30 0.87
N ALA A 102 0.23 6.01 1.14
CA ALA A 102 0.43 5.02 0.09
C ALA A 102 -0.77 4.94 -0.86
N CYS A 103 -1.99 4.88 -0.31
CA CYS A 103 -3.22 4.86 -1.10
C CYS A 103 -3.36 6.14 -1.94
N ILE A 104 -3.17 7.32 -1.33
CA ILE A 104 -3.30 8.62 -2.00
C ILE A 104 -2.30 8.73 -3.15
N PHE A 105 -1.02 8.48 -2.91
CA PHE A 105 0.01 8.62 -3.94
C PHE A 105 -0.16 7.60 -5.07
N SER A 106 -0.62 6.37 -4.79
CA SER A 106 -0.90 5.40 -5.85
C SER A 106 -2.11 5.83 -6.70
N ILE A 107 -3.20 6.31 -6.07
CA ILE A 107 -4.37 6.84 -6.79
C ILE A 107 -3.99 8.06 -7.65
N LEU A 108 -3.20 9.00 -7.11
CA LEU A 108 -2.69 10.14 -7.90
C LEU A 108 -1.79 9.65 -9.04
N GLY A 109 -0.94 8.65 -8.79
CA GLY A 109 -0.05 8.06 -9.77
C GLY A 109 -0.77 7.50 -10.99
N VAL A 110 -1.92 6.82 -10.79
CA VAL A 110 -2.72 6.29 -11.90
C VAL A 110 -3.43 7.39 -12.69
N PHE A 111 -3.94 8.44 -12.03
CA PHE A 111 -4.52 9.59 -12.74
C PHE A 111 -3.47 10.34 -13.56
N VAL A 112 -2.29 10.57 -12.99
CA VAL A 112 -1.15 11.14 -13.72
C VAL A 112 -0.76 10.24 -14.88
N PHE A 113 -0.83 8.91 -14.72
CA PHE A 113 -0.48 7.98 -15.79
C PHE A 113 -1.44 8.13 -16.96
N VAL A 114 -2.74 8.14 -16.69
CA VAL A 114 -3.77 8.40 -17.71
C VAL A 114 -3.57 9.75 -18.37
N ALA A 115 -3.26 10.80 -17.62
CA ALA A 115 -2.94 12.12 -18.20
C ALA A 115 -1.71 12.04 -19.12
N GLN A 116 -0.63 11.38 -18.69
CA GLN A 116 0.59 11.19 -19.48
C GLN A 116 0.35 10.35 -20.73
N LEU A 117 -0.65 9.46 -20.77
CA LEU A 117 -1.01 8.76 -22.01
C LEU A 117 -1.39 9.74 -23.12
N PHE A 118 -2.12 10.80 -22.79
CA PHE A 118 -2.62 11.77 -23.76
C PHE A 118 -1.68 12.97 -23.95
N THR A 119 -1.03 13.46 -22.88
CA THR A 119 -0.26 14.71 -22.93
C THR A 119 1.21 14.53 -23.32
N LEU A 120 1.80 13.36 -23.07
CA LEU A 120 3.24 13.15 -23.22
C LEU A 120 3.64 12.99 -24.69
N GLU A 121 4.72 13.65 -25.11
CA GLU A 121 5.25 13.50 -26.46
C GLU A 121 5.83 12.11 -26.72
N LYS A 122 5.95 11.72 -27.99
CA LYS A 122 6.53 10.42 -28.38
C LYS A 122 8.00 10.36 -27.92
N GLY A 123 8.39 9.22 -27.35
CA GLY A 123 9.75 8.95 -26.86
C GLY A 123 9.96 9.27 -25.38
N GLN A 124 9.04 10.02 -24.75
CA GLN A 124 9.14 10.38 -23.33
C GLN A 124 8.73 9.22 -22.40
N ARG A 125 9.19 9.26 -21.15
CA ARG A 125 8.94 8.25 -20.11
C ARG A 125 7.79 8.66 -19.19
N PHE A 126 7.15 7.69 -18.58
CA PHE A 126 6.09 7.90 -17.56
C PHE A 126 6.67 8.24 -16.19
N THR A 127 7.67 9.13 -16.14
CA THR A 127 8.49 9.39 -14.94
C THR A 127 7.67 9.92 -13.79
N ILE A 128 6.73 10.86 -14.04
CA ILE A 128 5.93 11.47 -12.97
C ILE A 128 5.05 10.40 -12.29
N SER A 129 4.34 9.57 -13.06
CA SER A 129 3.61 8.43 -12.49
C SER A 129 4.51 7.45 -11.75
N GLY A 130 5.71 7.18 -12.28
CA GLY A 130 6.72 6.36 -11.62
C GLY A 130 7.14 6.91 -10.25
N VAL A 131 7.30 8.23 -10.13
CA VAL A 131 7.63 8.90 -8.85
C VAL A 131 6.49 8.77 -7.85
N PHE A 132 5.24 9.05 -8.26
CA PHE A 132 4.08 8.88 -7.38
C PHE A 132 3.96 7.43 -6.88
N GLN A 133 4.11 6.47 -7.78
CA GLN A 133 4.06 5.05 -7.43
C GLN A 133 5.26 4.62 -6.55
N PHE A 134 6.44 5.23 -6.75
CA PHE A 134 7.60 4.99 -5.90
C PHE A 134 7.39 5.49 -4.47
N ILE A 135 6.82 6.69 -4.33
CA ILE A 135 6.51 7.26 -3.01
C ILE A 135 5.47 6.39 -2.31
N ALA A 136 4.43 5.94 -3.03
CA ALA A 136 3.44 5.01 -2.48
C ALA A 136 4.07 3.70 -1.97
N CYS A 137 4.99 3.13 -2.76
CA CYS A 137 5.77 1.95 -2.40
C CYS A 137 6.59 2.16 -1.12
N LEU A 138 7.29 3.30 -0.99
CA LEU A 138 8.06 3.61 0.20
C LEU A 138 7.16 3.77 1.44
N CYS A 139 6.01 4.43 1.30
CA CYS A 139 5.06 4.61 2.39
C CYS A 139 4.55 3.26 2.92
N ILE A 140 4.08 2.35 2.06
CA ILE A 140 3.57 1.05 2.53
C ILE A 140 4.67 0.17 3.11
N MET A 141 5.89 0.22 2.54
CA MET A 141 7.06 -0.49 3.09
C MET A 141 7.37 -0.01 4.51
N VAL A 142 7.36 1.30 4.75
CA VAL A 142 7.59 1.88 6.08
C VAL A 142 6.50 1.46 7.06
N ALA A 143 5.23 1.53 6.67
CA ALA A 143 4.11 1.11 7.51
C ALA A 143 4.24 -0.37 7.93
N ALA A 144 4.45 -1.28 6.97
CA ALA A 144 4.58 -2.70 7.24
C ALA A 144 5.83 -3.02 8.08
N SER A 145 6.95 -2.33 7.84
CA SER A 145 8.20 -2.53 8.58
C SER A 145 8.08 -2.09 10.05
N ILE A 146 7.52 -0.90 10.31
CA ILE A 146 7.27 -0.43 11.68
C ILE A 146 6.31 -1.37 12.39
N TYR A 147 5.26 -1.83 11.69
CA TYR A 147 4.30 -2.76 12.29
C TYR A 147 4.95 -4.08 12.71
N THR A 148 5.84 -4.61 11.86
CA THR A 148 6.62 -5.84 12.14
C THR A 148 7.56 -5.68 13.33
N ASP A 149 8.24 -4.53 13.42
CA ASP A 149 9.27 -4.26 14.45
C ASP A 149 8.67 -3.94 15.83
N ARG A 150 7.50 -3.31 15.89
CA ARG A 150 6.99 -2.71 17.13
C ARG A 150 5.79 -3.42 17.73
N PHE A 151 4.96 -4.08 16.93
CA PHE A 151 3.68 -4.61 17.38
C PHE A 151 3.75 -6.12 17.54
N HIS A 152 3.03 -6.63 18.56
CA HIS A 152 2.81 -8.05 18.80
C HIS A 152 4.05 -8.93 19.05
N LEU A 153 5.21 -8.34 19.39
CA LEU A 153 6.45 -9.08 19.67
C LEU A 153 6.33 -10.11 20.82
N ASN A 154 5.47 -9.82 21.81
CA ASN A 154 5.27 -10.64 22.99
C ASN A 154 3.83 -11.16 23.11
N GLU A 155 3.07 -11.13 22.00
CA GLU A 155 1.69 -11.62 21.95
C GLU A 155 1.60 -12.93 21.17
N ASN A 156 0.79 -13.87 21.65
CA ASN A 156 0.49 -15.09 20.93
C ASN A 156 -0.61 -14.80 19.90
N GLY A 157 -0.26 -14.91 18.61
CA GLY A 157 -1.17 -14.68 17.49
C GLY A 157 -0.43 -14.85 16.17
N TRP A 158 -1.04 -14.38 15.09
CA TRP A 158 -0.44 -14.42 13.76
C TRP A 158 -0.83 -13.20 12.93
N TYR A 159 0.01 -12.86 11.97
CA TYR A 159 -0.29 -11.83 10.98
C TYR A 159 -1.46 -12.28 10.10
N GLY A 160 -2.46 -11.41 9.99
CA GLY A 160 -3.64 -11.64 9.17
C GLY A 160 -3.42 -11.29 7.69
N HIS A 161 -4.45 -11.48 6.87
CA HIS A 161 -4.33 -11.29 5.43
C HIS A 161 -4.07 -9.84 5.04
N SER A 162 -4.62 -8.84 5.75
CA SER A 162 -4.38 -7.42 5.43
C SER A 162 -2.89 -7.06 5.52
N PHE A 163 -2.18 -7.62 6.51
CA PHE A 163 -0.73 -7.42 6.65
C PHE A 163 0.06 -8.11 5.52
N ILE A 164 -0.34 -9.32 5.13
CA ILE A 164 0.28 -10.03 4.00
C ILE A 164 0.05 -9.25 2.69
N LEU A 165 -1.16 -8.72 2.49
CA LEU A 165 -1.51 -7.89 1.35
C LEU A 165 -0.71 -6.58 1.30
N ALA A 166 -0.34 -5.99 2.45
CA ALA A 166 0.55 -4.83 2.51
C ALA A 166 1.93 -5.15 1.90
N TRP A 167 2.53 -6.30 2.24
CA TRP A 167 3.81 -6.75 1.68
C TRP A 167 3.72 -7.13 0.19
N ILE A 168 2.63 -7.79 -0.23
CA ILE A 168 2.38 -8.08 -1.65
C ILE A 168 2.25 -6.76 -2.42
N SER A 169 1.52 -5.80 -1.86
CA SER A 169 1.34 -4.49 -2.47
C SER A 169 2.65 -3.71 -2.58
N PHE A 170 3.51 -3.76 -1.56
CA PHE A 170 4.88 -3.25 -1.66
C PHE A 170 5.62 -3.82 -2.88
N GLY A 171 5.62 -5.14 -3.05
CA GLY A 171 6.28 -5.78 -4.19
C GLY A 171 5.71 -5.33 -5.54
N LEU A 172 4.39 -5.31 -5.67
CA LEU A 172 3.72 -4.89 -6.92
C LEU A 172 3.94 -3.41 -7.24
N THR A 173 3.84 -2.53 -6.25
CA THR A 173 4.05 -1.08 -6.42
C THR A 173 5.50 -0.76 -6.74
N PHE A 174 6.46 -1.48 -6.16
CA PHE A 174 7.89 -1.36 -6.48
C PHE A 174 8.18 -1.75 -7.93
N ILE A 175 7.74 -2.93 -8.35
CA ILE A 175 7.90 -3.41 -9.73
C ILE A 175 7.22 -2.44 -10.71
N SER A 176 6.01 -1.99 -10.38
CA SER A 176 5.25 -1.01 -11.18
C SER A 176 6.01 0.31 -11.36
N SER A 177 6.60 0.84 -10.28
CA SER A 177 7.41 2.07 -10.33
C SER A 177 8.63 1.92 -11.25
N ILE A 178 9.37 0.81 -11.14
CA ILE A 178 10.52 0.54 -12.03
C ILE A 178 10.07 0.48 -13.49
N ILE A 179 8.98 -0.21 -13.77
CA ILE A 179 8.44 -0.32 -15.13
C ILE A 179 8.07 1.08 -15.68
N TYR A 180 7.48 1.96 -14.87
CA TYR A 180 7.18 3.34 -15.29
C TYR A 180 8.43 4.15 -15.64
N PHE A 181 9.54 3.96 -14.93
CA PHE A 181 10.80 4.61 -15.25
C PHE A 181 11.49 4.06 -16.51
N VAL A 182 11.28 2.78 -16.81
CA VAL A 182 11.90 2.13 -17.98
C VAL A 182 11.06 2.36 -19.24
N LEU A 183 9.73 2.28 -19.15
CA LEU A 183 8.82 2.41 -20.29
C LEU A 183 8.91 3.79 -20.93
N ARG A 184 9.10 3.79 -22.25
CA ARG A 184 9.01 4.96 -23.11
C ARG A 184 7.77 4.85 -23.97
N LYS A 185 7.03 5.94 -24.12
CA LYS A 185 5.93 6.05 -25.08
C LYS A 185 6.50 5.89 -26.49
N LYS A 186 6.35 4.73 -27.12
CA LYS A 186 6.74 4.54 -28.54
C LYS A 186 5.54 4.90 -29.43
N THR A 187 5.83 5.13 -30.70
CA THR A 187 4.82 5.43 -31.73
C THR A 187 3.81 4.29 -31.78
N ALA A 188 2.53 4.62 -31.63
CA ALA A 188 1.43 3.74 -32.07
C ALA A 188 1.51 3.60 -33.60
#